data_AF-A0A1G5SQG1-F1
#
_entry.id   AF-A0A1G5SQG1-F1
#
_cell.length_a   1.000
_cell.length_b   1.000
_cell.length_c   1.000
_cell.angle_alpha   90.00
_cell.angle_beta   90.00
_cell.angle_gamma   90.00
#
_symmetry.space_group_name_H-M   'P 1'
#
loop_
_entity.id
_entity.type
_entity.pdbx_description
1 polymer ?
#
loop_
_entity_poly.entity_id
_entity_poly.type
_entity_poly.pdbx_seq_one_letter_code
_entity_poly.pdbx_strand_id
1 'polypeptide(L)'
;MRKHLILIAALAIGGCTGTPNRGLESVHQPVVARTDYVFDAATSGDALAPGEAQRLAGWMASMRLGYGDHVAVDDPGSRAVRAHEQIAAQVARYGLLVTDDAPTTDAPVTPGMVRVVISRMKASVPGCPDFSRVGQPDFENHTGSNQGCAINANLAAMVANPMDLVRGQSAGSLTDTASATKAIDSFRKTVPTGAGGLVGGLKDVKK
;
A
#
# COMPACT_ATOMS: atom_id res chain seq x y z
N MET A 1 -29.91 51.58 22.08
CA MET A 1 -29.61 50.35 22.86
C MET A 1 -30.47 49.13 22.50
N ARG A 2 -31.79 49.25 22.26
CA ARG A 2 -32.65 48.09 21.87
C ARG A 2 -32.35 47.45 20.49
N LYS A 3 -31.79 48.18 19.54
CA LYS A 3 -31.50 47.65 18.18
C LYS A 3 -30.30 46.67 18.12
N HIS A 4 -29.35 46.77 19.06
CA HIS A 4 -28.20 45.85 19.11
C HIS A 4 -28.54 44.50 19.76
N LEU A 5 -29.59 44.44 20.57
CA LEU A 5 -30.02 43.21 21.25
C LEU A 5 -30.61 42.18 20.26
N ILE A 6 -31.23 42.64 19.17
CA ILE A 6 -31.85 41.78 18.15
C ILE A 6 -30.77 41.09 17.29
N LEU A 7 -29.62 41.74 17.07
CA LEU A 7 -28.52 41.17 16.26
C LEU A 7 -27.78 40.04 16.99
N ILE A 8 -27.69 40.11 18.32
CA ILE A 8 -27.05 39.07 19.15
C ILE A 8 -27.96 37.83 19.26
N ALA A 9 -29.28 38.02 19.31
CA ALA A 9 -30.23 36.90 19.32
C ALA A 9 -30.24 36.11 17.99
N ALA A 10 -29.97 36.76 16.86
CA ALA A 10 -29.94 36.10 15.56
C ALA A 10 -28.73 35.16 15.36
N LEU A 11 -27.59 35.42 16.00
CA LEU A 11 -26.44 34.50 15.96
C LEU A 11 -26.64 33.24 16.83
N ALA A 12 -27.56 33.26 17.79
CA ALA A 12 -27.80 32.12 18.68
C ALA A 12 -28.68 31.01 18.05
N ILE A 13 -29.29 31.26 16.89
CA ILE A 13 -30.23 30.32 16.23
C ILE A 13 -29.58 29.64 15.00
N GLY A 14 -28.32 29.94 14.69
CA GLY A 14 -27.57 29.31 13.60
C GLY A 14 -27.04 27.90 13.90
N GLY A 15 -27.57 27.19 14.89
CA GLY A 15 -27.05 25.90 15.36
C GLY A 15 -27.29 24.70 14.42
N CYS A 16 -28.05 24.87 13.33
CA CYS A 16 -28.27 23.81 12.33
C CYS A 16 -27.22 23.85 11.19
N THR A 17 -25.96 24.16 11.52
CA THR A 17 -24.86 24.18 10.54
C THR A 17 -23.85 23.08 10.89
N GLY A 18 -23.82 22.02 10.09
CA GLY A 18 -22.87 20.92 10.21
C GLY A 18 -23.04 19.95 9.04
N THR A 19 -22.04 19.12 8.76
CA THR A 19 -21.84 18.32 7.52
C THR A 19 -23.05 17.48 7.07
N PRO A 20 -24.03 17.98 6.29
CA PRO A 20 -25.32 17.30 6.08
C PRO A 20 -25.12 15.98 5.33
N ASN A 21 -25.67 14.88 5.86
CA ASN A 21 -25.56 13.57 5.20
C ASN A 21 -26.76 12.68 5.50
N ARG A 22 -27.69 12.55 4.55
CA ARG A 22 -28.90 11.68 4.67
C ARG A 22 -28.69 10.30 4.04
N GLY A 23 -27.51 10.04 3.48
CA GLY A 23 -27.14 8.76 2.90
C GLY A 23 -26.31 7.92 3.87
N LEU A 24 -25.99 6.70 3.44
CA LEU A 24 -25.04 5.83 4.16
C LEU A 24 -23.59 6.09 3.75
N GLU A 25 -23.39 6.85 2.67
CA GLU A 25 -22.06 7.18 2.16
C GLU A 25 -21.30 8.05 3.14
N SER A 26 -20.01 7.76 3.31
CA SER A 26 -19.15 8.58 4.14
C SER A 26 -18.81 9.91 3.44
N VAL A 27 -19.08 11.04 4.09
CA VAL A 27 -18.64 12.36 3.59
C VAL A 27 -17.10 12.50 3.69
N HIS A 28 -16.51 11.91 4.72
CA HIS A 28 -15.08 11.98 4.99
C HIS A 28 -14.36 10.79 4.36
N GLN A 29 -13.95 10.93 3.10
CA GLN A 29 -13.28 9.87 2.34
C GLN A 29 -11.76 9.89 2.56
N PRO A 30 -11.08 8.71 2.56
CA PRO A 30 -9.63 8.65 2.55
C PRO A 30 -9.05 9.33 1.30
N VAL A 31 -8.01 10.12 1.50
CA VAL A 31 -7.20 10.71 0.44
C VAL A 31 -5.79 10.17 0.57
N VAL A 32 -5.23 9.73 -0.57
CA VAL A 32 -3.87 9.19 -0.66
C VAL A 32 -2.94 10.24 -1.24
N ALA A 33 -1.92 10.60 -0.47
CA ALA A 33 -0.80 11.39 -0.96
C ALA A 33 0.33 10.44 -1.36
N ARG A 34 0.91 10.66 -2.54
CA ARG A 34 2.06 9.91 -3.07
C ARG A 34 3.21 10.87 -3.32
N THR A 35 4.42 10.44 -3.02
CA THR A 35 5.66 11.16 -3.34
C THR A 35 6.67 10.19 -3.90
N ASP A 36 7.19 10.51 -5.09
CA ASP A 36 8.15 9.67 -5.80
C ASP A 36 9.53 10.34 -5.77
N TYR A 37 10.52 9.59 -5.30
CA TYR A 37 11.91 10.00 -5.24
C TYR A 37 12.70 9.23 -6.29
N VAL A 38 13.52 9.95 -7.05
CA VAL A 38 14.21 9.40 -8.21
C VAL A 38 15.72 9.44 -7.98
N PHE A 39 16.40 8.35 -8.32
CA PHE A 39 17.85 8.25 -8.33
C PHE A 39 18.32 7.58 -9.61
N ASP A 40 19.15 8.30 -10.36
CA ASP A 40 19.79 7.78 -11.58
C ASP A 40 21.17 7.23 -11.25
N ALA A 41 21.38 5.96 -11.61
CA ALA A 41 22.61 5.23 -11.41
C ALA A 41 23.23 4.86 -12.76
N ALA A 42 24.53 5.12 -12.93
CA ALA A 42 25.24 4.74 -14.14
C ALA A 42 25.41 3.23 -14.26
N THR A 43 25.33 2.71 -15.47
CA THR A 43 25.65 1.31 -15.78
C THR A 43 26.96 1.20 -16.55
N SER A 44 27.64 0.08 -16.35
CA SER A 44 28.82 -0.34 -17.09
C SER A 44 28.52 -1.71 -17.69
N GLY A 45 28.02 -1.72 -18.93
CA GLY A 45 27.47 -2.92 -19.54
C GLY A 45 26.10 -3.26 -18.96
N ASP A 46 25.96 -4.44 -18.37
CA ASP A 46 24.73 -4.93 -17.75
C ASP A 46 24.65 -4.71 -16.22
N ALA A 47 25.73 -4.19 -15.62
CA ALA A 47 25.87 -3.99 -14.17
C ALA A 47 25.94 -2.50 -13.80
N LEU A 48 25.76 -2.19 -12.52
CA LEU A 48 26.03 -0.84 -12.01
C LEU A 48 27.51 -0.48 -12.21
N ALA A 49 27.77 0.77 -12.59
CA ALA A 49 29.12 1.28 -12.69
C ALA A 49 29.83 1.28 -11.31
N PRO A 50 31.17 1.22 -11.27
CA PRO A 50 31.91 1.24 -10.01
C PRO A 50 31.52 2.42 -9.12
N GLY A 51 31.19 2.15 -7.85
CA GLY A 51 30.81 3.16 -6.86
C GLY A 51 29.30 3.50 -6.82
N GLU A 52 28.52 3.15 -7.84
CA GLU A 52 27.08 3.45 -7.90
C GLU A 52 26.28 2.70 -6.83
N ALA A 53 26.64 1.46 -6.53
CA ALA A 53 26.01 0.70 -5.44
C ALA A 53 26.16 1.40 -4.07
N GLN A 54 27.31 2.03 -3.81
CA GLN A 54 27.56 2.76 -2.57
C GLN A 54 26.80 4.09 -2.53
N ARG A 55 26.72 4.80 -3.66
CA ARG A 55 25.89 6.01 -3.79
C ARG A 55 24.43 5.70 -3.55
N LEU A 56 23.92 4.62 -4.17
CA LEU A 56 22.56 4.15 -3.99
C LEU A 56 22.28 3.78 -2.53
N ALA A 57 23.19 3.03 -1.88
CA ALA A 57 23.07 2.68 -0.47
C ALA A 57 23.03 3.92 0.45
N GLY A 58 23.90 4.91 0.21
CA GLY A 58 23.91 6.16 0.95
C GLY A 58 22.62 6.98 0.76
N TRP A 59 22.11 7.03 -0.46
CA TRP A 59 20.85 7.69 -0.78
C TRP A 59 19.66 7.02 -0.08
N MET A 60 19.54 5.69 -0.15
CA MET A 60 18.48 4.95 0.55
C MET A 60 18.55 5.12 2.07
N ALA A 61 19.76 5.15 2.64
CA ALA A 61 19.96 5.45 4.05
C ALA A 61 19.50 6.88 4.41
N SER A 62 19.81 7.87 3.57
CA SER A 62 19.42 9.27 3.79
C SER A 62 17.90 9.48 3.77
N MET A 63 17.19 8.76 2.89
CA MET A 63 15.73 8.78 2.82
C MET A 63 15.04 7.97 3.92
N ARG A 64 15.84 7.20 4.68
CA ARG A 64 15.37 6.31 5.75
C ARG A 64 14.35 5.31 5.18
N LEU A 65 14.78 4.58 4.16
CA LEU A 65 13.96 3.57 3.50
C LEU A 65 13.41 2.58 4.55
N GLY A 66 12.12 2.26 4.46
CA GLY A 66 11.47 1.41 5.45
C GLY A 66 10.16 0.81 4.97
N TYR A 67 9.45 0.18 5.90
CA TYR A 67 8.15 -0.44 5.63
C TYR A 67 7.16 0.56 5.03
N GLY A 68 6.45 0.13 3.99
CA GLY A 68 5.48 0.95 3.25
C GLY A 68 6.07 1.74 2.08
N ASP A 69 7.40 1.79 1.93
CA ASP A 69 8.04 2.33 0.73
C ASP A 69 8.04 1.27 -0.39
N HIS A 70 7.71 1.71 -1.60
CA HIS A 70 7.76 0.87 -2.80
C HIS A 70 8.98 1.25 -3.64
N VAL A 71 9.78 0.27 -4.04
CA VAL A 71 10.97 0.50 -4.87
C VAL A 71 10.75 -0.15 -6.23
N ALA A 72 10.89 0.63 -7.29
CA ALA A 72 10.86 0.16 -8.66
C ALA A 72 12.14 0.55 -9.40
N VAL A 73 12.48 -0.20 -10.45
CA VAL A 73 13.61 0.10 -11.31
C VAL A 73 13.10 0.30 -12.73
N ASP A 74 13.35 1.49 -13.27
CA ASP A 74 13.09 1.84 -14.65
C ASP A 74 14.40 1.69 -15.45
N ASP A 75 14.44 0.65 -16.29
CA ASP A 75 15.46 0.38 -17.30
C ASP A 75 14.77 0.31 -18.67
N PRO A 76 14.70 1.43 -19.43
CA PRO A 76 14.04 1.46 -20.73
C PRO A 76 14.64 0.50 -21.76
N GLY A 77 15.90 0.09 -21.56
CA GLY A 77 16.57 -0.87 -22.41
C GLY A 77 16.31 -2.33 -22.02
N SER A 78 15.89 -2.58 -20.77
CA SER A 78 15.82 -3.91 -20.14
C SER A 78 17.09 -4.73 -20.37
N ARG A 79 18.25 -4.07 -20.33
CA ARG A 79 19.58 -4.65 -20.62
C ARG A 79 20.43 -4.78 -19.37
N ALA A 80 20.10 -4.10 -18.28
CA ALA A 80 20.90 -4.02 -17.08
C ALA A 80 20.54 -5.09 -16.04
N VAL A 81 20.49 -6.37 -16.45
CA VAL A 81 20.02 -7.49 -15.60
C VAL A 81 20.81 -7.58 -14.30
N ARG A 82 22.14 -7.49 -14.34
CA ARG A 82 22.98 -7.51 -13.14
C ARG A 82 22.79 -6.26 -12.28
N ALA A 83 22.51 -5.10 -12.88
CA ALA A 83 22.20 -3.89 -12.13
C ALA A 83 20.90 -4.08 -11.34
N HIS A 84 19.87 -4.69 -11.92
CA HIS A 84 18.63 -5.03 -11.21
C HIS A 84 18.89 -5.93 -10.00
N GLU A 85 19.71 -6.99 -10.15
CA GLU A 85 20.09 -7.86 -9.05
C GLU A 85 20.86 -7.12 -7.94
N GLN A 86 21.79 -6.24 -8.32
CA GLN A 86 22.56 -5.42 -7.39
C GLN A 86 21.66 -4.43 -6.63
N ILE A 87 20.71 -3.79 -7.32
CA ILE A 87 19.73 -2.90 -6.70
C ILE A 87 18.82 -3.71 -5.76
N ALA A 88 18.31 -4.85 -6.20
CA ALA A 88 17.49 -5.74 -5.39
C ALA A 88 18.22 -6.20 -4.12
N ALA A 89 19.51 -6.53 -4.22
CA ALA A 89 20.32 -6.89 -3.06
C ALA A 89 20.46 -5.74 -2.04
N GLN A 90 20.54 -4.48 -2.51
CA GLN A 90 20.58 -3.32 -1.61
C GLN A 90 19.21 -3.06 -0.95
N VAL A 91 18.13 -3.18 -1.71
CA VAL A 91 16.75 -3.00 -1.25
C VAL A 91 16.36 -4.09 -0.24
N ALA A 92 16.80 -5.34 -0.46
CA ALA A 92 16.55 -6.47 0.43
C ALA A 92 17.09 -6.25 1.85
N ARG A 93 18.11 -5.41 2.04
CA ARG A 93 18.64 -5.05 3.37
C ARG A 93 17.62 -4.31 4.24
N TYR A 94 16.60 -3.73 3.62
CA TYR A 94 15.48 -3.05 4.29
C TYR A 94 14.24 -3.94 4.40
N GLY A 95 14.32 -5.22 4.00
CA GLY A 95 13.18 -6.13 3.98
C GLY A 95 12.16 -5.82 2.89
N LEU A 96 12.56 -5.07 1.87
CA LEU A 96 11.72 -4.67 0.75
C LEU A 96 12.08 -5.46 -0.51
N LEU A 97 11.15 -5.48 -1.47
CA LEU A 97 11.32 -6.07 -2.79
C LEU A 97 11.24 -4.99 -3.86
N VAL A 98 11.97 -5.20 -4.95
CA VAL A 98 11.83 -4.37 -6.15
C VAL A 98 10.59 -4.83 -6.90
N THR A 99 9.73 -3.89 -7.28
CA THR A 99 8.52 -4.14 -8.07
C THR A 99 8.74 -3.76 -9.53
N ASP A 100 8.07 -4.49 -10.43
CA ASP A 100 8.18 -4.27 -11.88
C ASP A 100 7.40 -3.01 -12.37
N ASP A 101 6.50 -2.48 -11.55
CA ASP A 101 5.64 -1.33 -11.88
C ASP A 101 6.34 0.00 -11.54
N ALA A 102 7.30 0.40 -12.38
CA ALA A 102 7.92 1.71 -12.26
C ALA A 102 6.93 2.82 -12.70
N PRO A 103 6.68 3.85 -11.87
CA PRO A 103 5.81 4.93 -12.26
C PRO A 103 6.39 5.71 -13.42
N THR A 104 5.52 6.31 -14.23
CA THR A 104 5.94 7.26 -15.25
C THR A 104 6.61 8.45 -14.57
N THR A 105 7.90 8.64 -14.86
CA THR A 105 8.67 9.78 -14.35
C THR A 105 8.67 10.92 -15.37
N ASP A 106 8.76 12.17 -14.90
CA ASP A 106 8.62 13.36 -15.76
C ASP A 106 9.74 13.51 -16.81
N ALA A 107 10.91 12.94 -16.54
CA ALA A 107 12.07 12.99 -17.42
C ALA A 107 12.40 11.59 -17.96
N PRO A 108 12.82 11.43 -19.23
CA PRO A 108 13.31 10.15 -19.71
C PRO A 108 14.60 9.75 -18.98
N VAL A 109 14.82 8.45 -18.81
CA VAL A 109 16.08 7.92 -18.29
C VAL A 109 17.18 8.11 -19.34
N THR A 110 18.33 8.63 -18.93
CA THR A 110 19.46 8.85 -19.83
C THR A 110 20.05 7.50 -20.28
N PRO A 111 20.42 7.33 -21.56
CA PRO A 111 21.05 6.09 -22.02
C PRO A 111 22.29 5.72 -21.21
N GLY A 112 22.44 4.45 -20.86
CA GLY A 112 23.53 3.97 -19.99
C GLY A 112 23.32 4.25 -18.49
N MET A 113 22.09 4.59 -18.10
CA MET A 113 21.68 4.72 -16.70
C MET A 113 20.47 3.82 -16.43
N VAL A 114 20.32 3.41 -15.18
CA VAL A 114 19.10 2.84 -14.64
C VAL A 114 18.54 3.79 -13.59
N ARG A 115 17.22 3.90 -13.54
CA ARG A 115 16.55 4.78 -12.61
C ARG A 115 15.88 3.97 -11.50
N VAL A 116 16.27 4.24 -10.27
CA VAL A 116 15.60 3.69 -9.09
C VAL A 116 14.56 4.71 -8.63
N VAL A 117 13.32 4.27 -8.50
CA VAL A 117 12.22 5.10 -8.01
C VAL A 117 11.73 4.56 -6.68
N ILE A 118 11.68 5.42 -5.67
CA ILE A 118 11.10 5.12 -4.37
C ILE A 118 9.81 5.89 -4.22
N SER A 119 8.68 5.18 -4.17
CA SER A 119 7.36 5.75 -3.99
C SER A 119 6.93 5.60 -2.53
N ARG A 120 6.67 6.73 -1.86
CA ARG A 120 6.13 6.77 -0.51
C ARG A 120 4.69 7.25 -0.56
N MET A 121 3.78 6.50 0.06
CA MET A 121 2.36 6.83 0.09
C MET A 121 1.85 6.95 1.52
N LYS A 122 0.88 7.86 1.72
CA LYS A 122 0.20 8.04 3.00
C LYS A 122 -1.29 8.27 2.76
N ALA A 123 -2.13 7.46 3.42
CA ALA A 123 -3.56 7.71 3.48
C ALA A 123 -3.89 8.61 4.68
N SER A 124 -4.78 9.58 4.49
CA SER A 124 -5.34 10.38 5.57
C SER A 124 -6.74 10.83 5.22
N VAL A 125 -7.58 11.11 6.22
CA VAL A 125 -8.93 11.61 6.02
C VAL A 125 -8.96 13.08 6.44
N PRO A 126 -9.02 14.03 5.49
CA PRO A 126 -9.08 15.46 5.81
C PRO A 126 -10.35 15.80 6.60
N GLY A 127 -10.27 16.80 7.48
CA GLY A 127 -11.44 17.28 8.23
C GLY A 127 -11.80 16.46 9.47
N CYS A 128 -11.04 15.41 9.80
CA CYS A 128 -11.30 14.57 10.96
C CYS A 128 -10.51 14.97 12.22
N PRO A 129 -11.09 14.82 13.43
CA PRO A 129 -12.46 14.36 13.70
C PRO A 129 -13.53 15.45 13.44
N ASP A 130 -14.76 15.05 13.09
CA ASP A 130 -15.88 15.97 12.82
C ASP A 130 -17.01 15.83 13.86
N PHE A 131 -17.07 16.77 14.80
CA PHE A 131 -18.13 16.88 15.81
C PHE A 131 -19.05 18.09 15.56
N SER A 132 -19.19 18.54 14.31
CA SER A 132 -20.08 19.66 13.96
C SER A 132 -21.55 19.39 14.27
N ARG A 133 -21.98 18.11 14.34
CA ARG A 133 -23.31 17.72 14.83
C ARG A 133 -23.24 16.70 15.96
N VAL A 134 -23.32 17.21 17.19
CA VAL A 134 -23.43 16.40 18.42
C VAL A 134 -24.83 16.42 19.06
N GLY A 135 -25.71 17.32 18.62
CA GLY A 135 -27.06 17.43 19.15
C GLY A 135 -27.94 16.26 18.73
N GLN A 136 -28.67 15.68 19.68
CA GLN A 136 -29.64 14.59 19.48
C GLN A 136 -30.96 14.94 20.19
N PRO A 137 -32.13 14.51 19.68
CA PRO A 137 -32.32 13.64 18.51
C PRO A 137 -32.17 14.38 17.17
N ASP A 138 -31.72 13.66 16.14
CA ASP A 138 -31.75 14.14 14.75
C ASP A 138 -33.08 13.72 14.10
N PHE A 139 -33.87 14.70 13.65
CA PHE A 139 -35.17 14.48 12.99
C PHE A 139 -35.10 14.45 11.46
N GLU A 140 -33.94 14.79 10.89
CA GLU A 140 -33.71 14.88 9.44
C GLU A 140 -33.04 13.62 8.88
N ASN A 141 -32.92 12.58 9.72
CA ASN A 141 -32.36 11.27 9.39
C ASN A 141 -30.94 11.37 8.81
N HIS A 142 -30.09 12.25 9.38
CA HIS A 142 -28.69 12.26 9.01
C HIS A 142 -27.90 11.17 9.71
N THR A 143 -26.85 10.69 9.06
CA THR A 143 -25.79 10.00 9.76
C THR A 143 -24.97 11.00 10.60
N GLY A 144 -24.38 10.48 11.68
CA GLY A 144 -23.57 11.31 12.58
C GLY A 144 -22.41 11.97 11.84
N SER A 145 -22.08 13.22 12.18
CA SER A 145 -21.01 13.98 11.50
C SER A 145 -19.66 13.25 11.54
N ASN A 146 -19.41 12.53 12.64
CA ASN A 146 -18.18 11.79 12.86
C ASN A 146 -18.19 10.36 12.25
N GLN A 147 -19.27 9.90 11.61
CA GLN A 147 -19.39 8.53 11.07
C GLN A 147 -18.22 8.20 10.14
N GLY A 148 -17.97 9.08 9.16
CA GLY A 148 -16.90 8.89 8.19
C GLY A 148 -15.51 8.91 8.82
N CYS A 149 -15.28 9.84 9.74
CA CYS A 149 -14.02 9.91 10.48
C CYS A 149 -13.76 8.67 11.34
N ALA A 150 -14.78 8.14 12.03
CA ALA A 150 -14.64 6.96 12.88
C ALA A 150 -14.31 5.69 12.08
N ILE A 151 -14.79 5.56 10.84
CA ILE A 151 -14.57 4.39 10.01
C ILE A 151 -13.32 4.56 9.15
N ASN A 152 -13.28 5.62 8.35
CA ASN A 152 -12.29 5.80 7.29
C ASN A 152 -10.92 6.22 7.83
N ALA A 153 -10.83 6.91 8.98
CA ALA A 153 -9.52 7.24 9.56
C ALA A 153 -8.84 5.99 10.12
N ASN A 154 -9.62 5.08 10.71
CA ASN A 154 -9.12 3.78 11.14
C ASN A 154 -8.69 2.93 9.93
N LEU A 155 -9.51 2.89 8.87
CA LEU A 155 -9.14 2.20 7.62
C LEU A 155 -7.82 2.75 7.05
N ALA A 156 -7.69 4.08 6.94
CA ALA A 156 -6.49 4.73 6.44
C ALA A 156 -5.23 4.43 7.29
N ALA A 157 -5.39 4.22 8.59
CA ALA A 157 -4.30 3.87 9.49
C ALA A 157 -3.93 2.37 9.45
N MET A 158 -4.86 1.49 9.11
CA MET A 158 -4.66 0.03 9.09
C MET A 158 -4.18 -0.51 7.74
N VAL A 159 -4.49 0.18 6.63
CA VAL A 159 -4.13 -0.29 5.29
C VAL A 159 -2.62 -0.29 5.10
N ALA A 160 -2.08 -1.46 4.74
CA ALA A 160 -0.65 -1.66 4.50
C ALA A 160 -0.14 -0.88 3.29
N ASN A 161 -0.90 -0.88 2.18
CA ASN A 161 -0.58 -0.15 0.96
C ASN A 161 -1.69 0.86 0.62
N PRO A 162 -1.47 2.17 0.87
CA PRO A 162 -2.47 3.20 0.59
C PRO A 162 -2.99 3.24 -0.85
N MET A 163 -2.22 2.81 -1.86
CA MET A 163 -2.69 2.80 -3.26
C MET A 163 -3.88 1.88 -3.48
N ASP A 164 -4.06 0.88 -2.62
CA ASP A 164 -5.17 -0.06 -2.73
C ASP A 164 -6.52 0.63 -2.45
N LEU A 165 -6.52 1.78 -1.76
CA LEU A 165 -7.70 2.62 -1.57
C LEU A 165 -8.15 3.35 -2.85
N VAL A 166 -7.27 3.49 -3.85
CA VAL A 166 -7.55 4.22 -5.10
C VAL A 166 -7.79 3.25 -6.25
N ARG A 167 -6.85 2.33 -6.48
CA ARG A 167 -6.88 1.42 -7.64
C ARG A 167 -7.31 -0.01 -7.29
N GLY A 168 -7.30 -0.38 -6.01
CA GLY A 168 -7.36 -1.78 -5.59
C GLY A 168 -6.14 -2.58 -6.07
N GLN A 169 -5.98 -3.80 -5.55
CA GLN A 169 -5.00 -4.73 -6.10
C GLN A 169 -5.60 -5.44 -7.30
N SER A 170 -4.89 -5.43 -8.43
CA SER A 170 -5.16 -6.36 -9.51
C SER A 170 -4.85 -7.78 -9.02
N ALA A 171 -5.68 -8.76 -9.36
CA ALA A 171 -5.38 -10.17 -9.14
C ALA A 171 -4.23 -10.62 -10.08
N GLY A 172 -3.00 -10.16 -9.84
CA GLY A 172 -1.82 -10.65 -10.53
C GLY A 172 -1.43 -12.00 -9.95
N SER A 173 -1.43 -13.06 -10.78
CA SER A 173 -1.01 -14.44 -10.47
C SER A 173 -1.07 -14.86 -8.98
N LEU A 174 -2.18 -14.57 -8.29
CA LEU A 174 -2.35 -14.86 -6.86
C LEU A 174 -2.46 -16.36 -6.58
N THR A 175 -2.50 -17.16 -7.64
CA THR A 175 -2.52 -18.61 -7.57
C THR A 175 -1.53 -19.15 -8.60
N ASP A 176 -0.28 -19.37 -8.19
CA ASP A 176 0.49 -20.43 -8.85
C ASP A 176 -0.27 -21.73 -8.56
N THR A 177 -1.01 -22.20 -9.56
CA THR A 177 -1.82 -23.42 -9.46
C THR A 177 -0.94 -24.61 -9.06
N ALA A 178 0.35 -24.60 -9.41
CA ALA A 178 1.31 -25.61 -9.00
C ALA A 178 1.62 -25.54 -7.50
N SER A 179 1.76 -24.34 -6.93
CA SER A 179 1.95 -24.15 -5.49
C SER A 179 0.67 -24.46 -4.69
N ALA A 180 -0.51 -24.07 -5.19
CA ALA A 180 -1.78 -24.38 -4.55
C ALA A 180 -2.09 -25.88 -4.55
N THR A 181 -1.74 -26.60 -5.62
CA THR A 181 -1.92 -28.06 -5.69
C THR A 181 -0.93 -28.83 -4.83
N LYS A 182 0.27 -28.32 -4.54
CA LYS A 182 1.25 -28.98 -3.66
C LYS A 182 0.68 -29.29 -2.26
N ALA A 183 -0.08 -28.37 -1.67
CA ALA A 183 -0.70 -28.59 -0.36
C ALA A 183 -1.77 -29.70 -0.42
N ILE A 184 -2.57 -29.72 -1.48
CA ILE A 184 -3.59 -30.76 -1.72
C ILE A 184 -2.92 -32.12 -1.95
N ASP A 185 -1.87 -32.16 -2.76
CA ASP A 185 -1.09 -33.36 -3.04
C ASP A 185 -0.39 -33.88 -1.79
N SER A 186 0.21 -33.01 -0.98
CA SER A 186 0.81 -33.36 0.30
C SER A 186 -0.22 -33.97 1.23
N PHE A 187 -1.39 -33.36 1.37
CA PHE A 187 -2.48 -33.92 2.17
C PHE A 187 -2.94 -35.29 1.67
N ARG A 188 -3.12 -35.46 0.35
CA ARG A 188 -3.54 -36.72 -0.27
C ARG A 188 -2.49 -37.84 -0.18
N LYS A 189 -1.21 -37.50 -0.28
CA LYS A 189 -0.09 -38.45 -0.26
C LYS A 189 0.41 -38.75 1.16
N THR A 190 -0.03 -37.99 2.16
CA THR A 190 0.35 -38.23 3.56
C THR A 190 -0.23 -39.57 4.02
N VAL A 191 0.65 -40.51 4.34
CA VAL A 191 0.27 -41.81 4.91
C VAL A 191 -0.42 -41.55 6.26
N PRO A 192 -1.63 -42.08 6.51
CA PRO A 192 -2.32 -41.92 7.78
C PRO A 192 -1.43 -42.37 8.95
N THR A 193 -1.43 -41.61 10.04
CA THR A 193 -0.59 -41.86 11.23
C THR A 193 -0.88 -43.20 11.94
N GLY A 194 -1.97 -43.88 11.58
CA GLY A 194 -2.29 -45.24 12.02
C GLY A 194 -1.64 -46.38 11.21
N ALA A 195 -0.99 -46.09 10.07
CA ALA A 195 -0.39 -47.12 9.22
C ALA A 195 0.86 -47.79 9.85
N GLY A 196 1.54 -47.10 10.76
CA GLY A 196 2.73 -47.64 11.45
C GLY A 196 2.45 -48.78 12.44
N GLY A 197 1.17 -49.02 12.78
CA GLY A 197 0.74 -50.11 13.67
C GLY A 197 0.31 -51.39 12.94
N LEU A 198 0.23 -51.38 11.60
CA LEU A 198 -0.16 -52.55 10.81
C LEU A 198 1.06 -53.45 10.55
N VAL A 199 1.49 -54.16 11.59
CA VAL A 199 2.46 -55.26 11.45
C VAL A 199 1.70 -56.49 10.94
N GLY A 200 1.41 -56.55 9.63
CA GLY A 200 0.86 -57.77 9.01
C GLY A 200 0.14 -57.58 7.67
N GLY A 201 0.86 -57.81 6.56
CA GLY A 201 0.31 -58.01 5.20
C GLY A 201 0.23 -56.72 4.37
N LEU A 202 0.82 -56.59 3.18
CA LEU A 202 1.21 -57.56 2.16
C LEU A 202 2.53 -57.12 1.51
N LYS A 203 3.35 -58.10 1.13
CA LYS A 203 4.60 -57.94 0.39
C LYS A 203 4.37 -57.35 -1.01
N ASP A 204 5.40 -56.64 -1.47
CA ASP A 204 5.72 -56.26 -2.85
C ASP A 204 4.95 -57.03 -3.94
N VAL A 205 4.22 -56.28 -4.77
CA VAL A 205 3.99 -56.67 -6.17
C VAL A 205 4.46 -55.54 -7.05
N LYS A 206 5.70 -55.68 -7.52
CA LYS A 206 6.19 -55.03 -8.74
C LYS A 206 5.19 -55.28 -9.88
N LYS A 207 4.76 -54.22 -10.54
CA LYS A 207 4.68 -54.19 -12.00
C LYS A 207 4.98 -52.79 -12.51
#